data_AF-A0A9E2Q5C0-F1
#
_entry.id   AF-A0A9E2Q5C0-F1
#
_cell.length_a   1.000
_cell.length_b   1.000
_cell.length_c   1.000
_cell.angle_alpha   90.00
_cell.angle_beta   90.00
_cell.angle_gamma   90.00
#
_symmetry.space_group_name_H-M   'P 1'
#
loop_
_entity.id
_entity.type
_entity.pdbx_description
1 polymer ?
#
loop_
_entity_poly.entity_id
_entity_poly.type
_entity_poly.pdbx_seq_one_letter_code
_entity_poly.pdbx_strand_id
1 'polypeptide(L)'
;AGYPWWWLLAVFLVFDLSMLGYAVGHRTGAIGYNLVHNLAVPLALLGVHVLLGQDGGLLLAVAGCWLFHVGTDRALGFGPRPLR
;
A
#
# COMPACT_ATOMS: atom_id res chain seq x y z
N ALA A 1 20.41 12.24 1.06
CA ALA A 1 19.67 13.06 0.09
C ALA A 1 18.18 12.89 0.37
N GLY A 2 17.41 13.99 0.45
CA GLY A 2 15.96 13.91 0.66
C GLY A 2 15.22 13.47 -0.60
N TYR A 3 14.02 12.91 -0.45
CA TYR A 3 13.14 12.61 -1.59
C TYR A 3 12.53 13.91 -2.14
N PRO A 4 12.29 14.01 -3.45
CA PRO A 4 11.55 15.14 -3.99
C PRO A 4 10.12 15.14 -3.42
N TRP A 5 9.51 16.32 -3.30
CA TRP A 5 8.19 16.48 -2.64
C TRP A 5 7.09 15.59 -3.24
N TRP A 6 7.16 15.33 -4.55
CA TRP A 6 6.18 14.52 -5.28
C TRP A 6 6.39 13.01 -5.09
N TRP A 7 7.51 12.58 -4.52
CA TRP A 7 7.84 11.15 -4.41
C TRP A 7 6.82 10.40 -3.56
N LEU A 8 6.39 10.97 -2.43
CA LEU A 8 5.34 10.37 -1.59
C LEU A 8 4.01 10.26 -2.33
N LEU A 9 3.68 11.26 -3.15
CA LEU A 9 2.47 11.22 -3.99
C LEU A 9 2.56 10.10 -5.04
N ALA A 10 3.73 9.94 -5.68
CA ALA A 10 3.95 8.85 -6.62
C ALA A 10 3.84 7.48 -5.94
N VAL A 11 4.46 7.28 -4.77
CA VAL A 11 4.38 6.03 -4.01
C VAL A 11 2.95 5.73 -3.58
N PHE A 12 2.19 6.73 -3.14
CA PHE A 12 0.77 6.59 -2.82
C PHE A 12 -0.01 6.02 -4.01
N LEU A 13 0.14 6.62 -5.20
CA LEU A 13 -0.54 6.18 -6.42
C LEU A 13 -0.05 4.82 -6.96
N VAL A 14 1.19 4.41 -6.64
CA VAL A 14 1.72 3.10 -7.06
C VAL A 14 0.89 1.95 -6.48
N PHE A 15 0.33 2.08 -5.28
CA PHE A 15 -0.52 1.04 -4.68
C PHE A 15 -1.84 0.85 -5.46
N ASP A 16 -2.34 1.90 -6.11
CA ASP A 16 -3.55 1.83 -6.94
C ASP A 16 -3.34 1.10 -8.27
N LEU A 17 -2.09 0.89 -8.70
CA LEU A 17 -1.81 0.04 -9.86
C LEU A 17 -2.32 -1.40 -9.65
N SER A 18 -2.55 -1.82 -8.41
CA SER A 18 -3.23 -3.07 -8.08
C SER A 18 -4.63 -3.19 -8.71
N MET A 19 -5.29 -2.07 -9.00
CA MET A 19 -6.59 -2.04 -9.66
C MET A 19 -6.52 -2.35 -11.16
N LEU A 20 -5.35 -2.29 -11.80
CA LEU A 20 -5.20 -2.65 -13.22
C LEU A 20 -5.64 -4.10 -13.51
N GLY A 21 -5.61 -4.98 -12.51
CA GLY A 21 -6.16 -6.34 -12.63
C GLY A 21 -7.64 -6.37 -13.04
N TYR A 22 -8.41 -5.32 -12.74
CA TYR A 22 -9.81 -5.21 -13.17
C TYR A 22 -9.95 -5.08 -14.70
N ALA A 23 -8.91 -4.65 -15.42
CA ALA A 23 -8.92 -4.64 -16.88
C ALA A 23 -8.88 -6.07 -17.48
N VAL A 24 -8.35 -7.05 -16.74
CA VAL A 24 -8.34 -8.47 -17.13
C VAL A 24 -9.64 -9.16 -16.71
N GLY A 25 -10.20 -8.78 -15.56
CA GLY A 25 -11.51 -9.28 -15.11
C GLY A 25 -11.73 -9.07 -13.62
N HIS A 26 -12.99 -9.26 -13.18
CA HIS A 26 -13.42 -8.97 -11.81
C HIS A 26 -12.61 -9.73 -10.75
N ARG A 27 -12.43 -11.05 -10.94
CA ARG A 27 -11.68 -11.89 -9.99
C ARG A 27 -10.21 -11.48 -9.89
N THR A 28 -9.55 -11.24 -11.02
CA THR A 28 -8.13 -10.81 -11.05
C THR A 28 -7.96 -9.46 -10.37
N GLY A 29 -8.83 -8.50 -10.66
CA GLY A 29 -8.84 -7.20 -9.99
C GLY A 29 -9.07 -7.29 -8.49
N ALA A 30 -10.03 -8.11 -8.06
CA ALA A 30 -10.32 -8.31 -6.64
C ALA A 30 -9.14 -8.95 -5.88
N ILE A 31 -8.44 -9.91 -6.49
CA ILE A 31 -7.21 -10.50 -5.92
C ILE A 31 -6.12 -9.42 -5.81
N GLY A 32 -5.83 -8.70 -6.89
CA GLY A 32 -4.80 -7.66 -6.92
C GLY A 32 -5.06 -6.57 -5.88
N TYR A 33 -6.29 -6.04 -5.84
CA TYR A 33 -6.69 -5.06 -4.85
C TYR A 33 -6.50 -5.58 -3.42
N ASN A 34 -7.00 -6.78 -3.08
CA ASN A 34 -6.92 -7.31 -1.72
C ASN A 34 -5.47 -7.57 -1.25
N LEU A 35 -4.58 -7.96 -2.18
CA LEU A 35 -3.16 -8.17 -1.89
C LEU A 35 -2.42 -6.87 -1.53
N VAL A 36 -2.88 -5.74 -2.06
CA VAL A 36 -2.27 -4.42 -1.77
C VAL A 36 -3.02 -3.67 -0.67
N HIS A 37 -4.35 -3.78 -0.60
CA HIS A 37 -5.21 -3.02 0.32
C HIS A 37 -5.48 -3.76 1.65
N ASN A 38 -4.46 -4.45 2.17
CA ASN A 38 -4.48 -5.05 3.50
C ASN A 38 -3.48 -4.34 4.43
N LEU A 39 -3.75 -4.40 5.73
CA LEU A 39 -2.88 -3.82 6.75
C LEU A 39 -1.67 -4.73 7.09
N ALA A 40 -1.76 -6.02 6.78
CA ALA A 40 -0.77 -6.99 7.21
C ALA A 40 0.62 -6.72 6.62
N VAL A 41 0.71 -6.47 5.32
CA VAL A 41 1.98 -6.21 4.64
C VAL A 41 2.66 -4.91 5.12
N PRO A 42 2.00 -3.74 5.13
CA PRO A 42 2.65 -2.52 5.62
C PRO A 42 3.03 -2.60 7.11
N LEU A 43 2.21 -3.25 7.95
CA LEU A 43 2.57 -3.47 9.36
C LEU A 43 3.77 -4.43 9.50
N ALA A 44 3.85 -5.47 8.69
CA ALA A 44 5.02 -6.36 8.68
C ALA A 44 6.29 -5.61 8.26
N LEU A 45 6.21 -4.74 7.25
CA LEU A 45 7.35 -3.90 6.85
C LEU A 45 7.78 -2.93 7.96
N LEU A 46 6.83 -2.34 8.69
CA LEU A 46 7.15 -1.55 9.89
C LEU A 46 7.82 -2.39 10.96
N GLY A 47 7.35 -3.62 11.20
CA GLY A 47 7.99 -4.56 12.12
C GLY A 47 9.43 -4.88 11.72
N VAL A 48 9.67 -5.17 10.44
CA VAL A 48 11.02 -5.39 9.90
C VAL A 48 11.90 -4.16 10.09
N HIS A 49 11.38 -2.96 9.82
CA HIS A 49 12.13 -1.72 10.05
C HIS A 49 12.59 -1.58 11.50
N VAL A 50 11.69 -1.84 12.45
CA VAL A 50 12.01 -1.82 13.89
C VAL A 50 13.04 -2.88 14.25
N LEU A 51 12.91 -4.11 13.73
CA LEU A 51 13.85 -5.20 14.01
C LEU A 51 15.25 -4.95 13.46
N LEU A 52 15.37 -4.24 12.33
CA LEU A 52 16.65 -3.85 11.76
C LEU A 52 17.31 -2.68 12.51
N GLY A 53 16.60 -2.05 13.46
CA GLY A 53 17.14 -0.94 14.27
C GLY A 53 17.57 0.26 13.44
N GLN A 54 16.95 0.47 12.27
CA GLN A 54 17.31 1.60 11.40
C GLN A 54 16.57 2.86 11.82
N ASP A 55 17.29 3.97 11.96
CA ASP A 55 16.69 5.27 12.22
C ASP A 55 16.20 5.91 10.93
N GLY A 56 14.90 5.77 10.67
CA GLY A 56 14.27 6.29 9.46
C GLY A 56 14.81 5.65 8.17
N GLY A 57 14.30 6.11 7.02
CA GLY A 57 14.75 5.64 5.71
C GLY A 57 13.63 5.20 4.77
N LEU A 58 14.02 4.62 3.63
CA LEU A 58 13.10 4.21 2.57
C LEU A 58 12.02 3.24 3.07
N LEU A 59 12.41 2.26 3.88
CA LEU A 59 11.49 1.24 4.39
C LEU A 59 10.39 1.85 5.25
N LEU A 60 10.75 2.74 6.19
CA LEU A 60 9.78 3.46 7.01
C LEU A 60 8.87 4.35 6.16
N ALA A 61 9.44 5.08 5.19
CA ALA A 61 8.68 5.97 4.32
C ALA A 61 7.67 5.20 3.45
N VAL A 62 8.09 4.08 2.84
CA VAL A 62 7.20 3.22 2.04
C VAL A 62 6.14 2.58 2.92
N ALA A 63 6.51 2.00 4.06
CA ALA A 63 5.57 1.31 4.92
C ALA A 63 4.53 2.28 5.53
N GLY A 64 4.96 3.49 5.93
CA GLY A 64 4.08 4.54 6.41
C GLY A 64 3.16 5.09 5.32
N CYS A 65 3.69 5.33 4.10
CA CYS A 65 2.89 5.77 2.97
C CYS A 65 1.85 4.71 2.55
N TRP A 66 2.24 3.43 2.55
CA TRP A 66 1.33 2.33 2.28
C TRP A 66 0.25 2.20 3.35
N LEU A 67 0.61 2.28 4.63
CA LEU A 67 -0.37 2.26 5.72
C LEU A 67 -1.36 3.43 5.61
N PHE A 68 -0.85 4.63 5.29
CA PHE A 68 -1.68 5.81 5.05
C PHE A 68 -2.62 5.60 3.86
N HIS A 69 -2.13 5.08 2.73
CA HIS A 69 -2.94 4.74 1.55
C HIS A 69 -4.11 3.82 1.90
N VAL A 70 -3.80 2.71 2.58
CA VAL A 70 -4.78 1.70 2.98
C VAL A 70 -5.76 2.23 4.03
N GLY A 71 -5.30 3.12 4.91
CA GLY A 71 -6.15 3.82 5.87
C GLY A 71 -7.10 4.80 5.20
N THR A 72 -6.63 5.58 4.22
CA THR A 72 -7.44 6.51 3.43
C THR A 72 -8.49 5.76 2.61
N ASP A 73 -8.10 4.69 1.91
CA ASP A 73 -9.02 3.82 1.16
C ASP A 73 -10.16 3.31 2.07
N ARG A 74 -9.84 2.80 3.26
CA ARG A 74 -10.85 2.38 4.25
C ARG A 74 -11.72 3.52 4.79
N ALA A 75 -11.13 4.68 5.05
CA ALA A 75 -11.86 5.85 5.53
C ALA A 75 -12.86 6.38 4.50
N LEU A 76 -12.55 6.21 3.21
CA LEU A 76 -13.45 6.54 2.10
C LEU A 76 -14.56 5.49 1.87
N GLY A 77 -14.59 4.42 2.68
CA GLY A 77 -15.61 3.37 2.63
C GLY A 77 -15.28 2.22 1.67
N PHE A 78 -14.07 2.19 1.11
CA PHE A 78 -13.60 1.02 0.38
C PHE A 78 -13.22 -0.10 1.37
N GLY A 79 -13.36 -1.34 0.90
CA GLY A 79 -13.14 -2.52 1.72
C GLY A 79 -12.77 -3.73 0.87
N PRO A 80 -12.54 -4.88 1.52
CA PRO A 80 -12.14 -6.09 0.82
C PRO A 80 -13.09 -6.44 -0.33
N ARG A 81 -12.52 -6.75 -1.48
CA ARG A 81 -13.28 -7.01 -2.71
C ARG A 81 -13.68 -8.48 -2.76
N PRO A 82 -14.97 -8.80 -2.98
CA PRO A 82 -15.39 -10.18 -3.16
C PRO A 82 -14.78 -10.77 -4.43
N LEU A 83 -14.41 -12.05 -4.37
CA LEU A 83 -13.84 -12.78 -5.51
C LEU A 83 -14.89 -13.37 -6.46
N ARG A 84 -16.16 -13.28 -6.06
CA ARG A 84 -17.32 -13.82 -6.77
C ARG A 84 -17.98 -12.74 -7.63
#